data_AF-A0A1G2F3I8-F1
#
_entry.id   AF-A0A1G2F3I8-F1
#
_cell.length_a   1.000
_cell.length_b   1.000
_cell.length_c   1.000
_cell.angle_alpha   90.00
_cell.angle_beta   90.00
_cell.angle_gamma   90.00
#
_symmetry.space_group_name_H-M   'P 1'
#
loop_
_entity.id
_entity.type
_entity.pdbx_description
1 polymer ?
#
loop_
_entity_poly.entity_id
_entity_poly.type
_entity_poly.pdbx_seq_one_letter_code
_entity_poly.pdbx_strand_id
1 'polypeptide(L)'
;MKSIPKILFFAIIISIIIITGGTVVDAAIGATELENPIEAKTFAKLVQGLADIIIKAGVPLVGIFIIYAGFMFVTAGGDEKKLETAKTTFYWTMIGAAVLLGSKVLATAIVDLVEKL
;
A
#
# COMPACT_ATOMS: atom_id res chain seq x y z
N MET A 1 20.53 -30.48 2.51
CA MET A 1 20.24 -29.02 2.48
C MET A 1 18.94 -28.81 1.71
N LYS A 2 17.80 -28.92 2.40
CA LYS A 2 16.45 -28.99 1.80
C LYS A 2 15.98 -27.56 1.51
N SER A 3 15.79 -27.23 0.25
CA SER A 3 15.38 -25.92 -0.25
C SER A 3 14.10 -25.45 0.45
N ILE A 4 14.23 -24.44 1.32
CA ILE A 4 13.11 -23.80 2.01
C ILE A 4 12.14 -23.27 0.93
N PRO A 5 10.85 -23.65 0.96
CA PRO A 5 9.91 -23.26 -0.08
C PRO A 5 9.72 -21.74 -0.06
N LYS A 6 9.76 -21.11 -1.24
CA LYS A 6 9.64 -19.66 -1.45
C LYS A 6 8.39 -19.04 -0.79
N ILE A 7 7.34 -19.86 -0.56
CA ILE A 7 6.14 -19.49 0.21
C ILE A 7 6.46 -19.12 1.68
N LEU A 8 7.38 -19.83 2.34
CA LEU A 8 7.74 -19.52 3.74
C LEU A 8 8.50 -18.21 3.84
N PHE A 9 9.35 -17.90 2.85
CA PHE A 9 10.06 -16.63 2.80
C PHE A 9 9.10 -15.45 2.56
N PHE A 10 8.10 -15.63 1.69
CA PHE A 10 7.06 -14.62 1.44
C PHE A 10 6.15 -14.43 2.67
N ALA A 11 5.80 -15.50 3.37
CA ALA A 11 5.04 -15.45 4.62
C ALA A 11 5.81 -14.75 5.77
N ILE A 12 7.13 -14.94 5.85
CA ILE A 12 7.99 -14.25 6.82
C ILE A 12 8.07 -12.75 6.50
N ILE A 13 8.19 -12.36 5.23
CA ILE A 13 8.19 -10.93 4.83
C ILE A 13 6.82 -10.29 5.09
N ILE A 14 5.72 -10.98 4.80
CA ILE A 14 4.37 -10.53 5.16
C ILE A 14 4.22 -10.36 6.68
N SER A 15 4.72 -11.33 7.47
CA SER A 15 4.67 -11.26 8.93
C SER A 15 5.55 -10.14 9.48
N ILE A 16 6.71 -9.87 8.88
CA ILE A 16 7.58 -8.75 9.25
C ILE A 16 6.93 -7.41 8.92
N ILE A 17 6.25 -7.26 7.77
CA ILE A 17 5.50 -6.03 7.43
C ILE A 17 4.35 -5.80 8.42
N ILE A 18 3.68 -6.86 8.88
CA ILE A 18 2.61 -6.77 9.88
C ILE A 18 3.14 -6.43 11.29
N ILE A 19 4.34 -6.90 11.64
CA ILE A 19 4.94 -6.69 12.98
C ILE A 19 5.76 -5.39 13.08
N THR A 20 6.31 -4.87 11.97
CA THR A 20 7.08 -3.60 11.96
C THR A 20 6.33 -2.39 11.40
N GLY A 21 5.14 -2.57 10.81
CA GLY A 21 4.25 -1.46 10.43
C GLY A 21 3.28 -1.01 11.54
N GLY A 22 3.29 -1.67 12.70
CA GLY A 22 2.28 -1.53 13.75
C GLY A 22 2.83 -1.62 15.17
N THR A 23 3.87 -0.85 15.52
CA THR A 23 4.11 -0.51 16.92
C THR A 23 3.47 0.85 17.21
N VAL A 24 2.17 0.83 17.48
CA VAL A 24 1.56 1.77 18.44
C VAL A 24 1.42 0.99 19.74
N VAL A 25 2.50 0.93 20.51
CA VAL A 25 2.39 0.63 21.95
C VAL A 25 2.04 1.94 22.62
N ASP A 26 0.74 2.26 22.67
CA ASP A 26 0.23 3.26 23.58
C ASP A 26 -0.45 2.54 24.75
N ALA A 27 0.33 2.34 25.80
CA ALA A 27 -0.15 1.85 27.07
C ALA A 27 -0.57 3.06 27.91
N ALA A 28 -1.85 3.42 27.86
CA ALA A 28 -2.47 4.31 28.84
C ALA A 28 -3.88 3.81 29.18
N ILE A 29 -4.00 3.23 30.37
CA ILE A 29 -5.25 2.85 31.02
C ILE A 29 -5.83 4.14 31.61
N GLY A 30 -6.82 4.72 30.94
CA GLY A 30 -7.54 5.88 31.45
C GLY A 30 -8.82 6.06 30.65
N ALA A 31 -9.97 6.01 31.31
CA ALA A 31 -11.25 6.30 30.71
C ALA A 31 -11.20 7.68 30.03
N THR A 32 -11.05 7.68 28.73
CA THR A 32 -11.17 8.83 27.84
C THR A 32 -12.06 8.36 26.70
N GLU A 33 -12.94 9.24 26.27
CA GLU A 33 -13.94 9.01 25.23
C GLU A 33 -13.30 8.30 24.02
N LEU A 34 -14.07 7.50 23.25
CA LEU A 34 -13.55 6.95 21.99
C LEU A 34 -13.14 8.12 21.08
N GLU A 35 -11.89 8.54 21.18
CA GLU A 35 -11.31 9.62 20.42
C GLU A 35 -11.21 9.10 19.00
N ASN A 36 -12.10 9.60 18.14
CA ASN A 36 -12.22 9.16 16.77
C ASN A 36 -10.85 9.38 16.08
N PRO A 37 -10.11 8.33 15.72
CA PRO A 37 -8.78 8.45 15.12
C PRO A 37 -8.81 9.06 13.71
N ILE A 38 -10.02 9.37 13.21
CA ILE A 38 -10.28 10.07 11.95
C ILE A 38 -10.64 11.56 12.21
N GLU A 39 -10.96 11.95 13.46
CA GLU A 39 -11.50 13.27 13.86
C GLU A 39 -12.58 13.84 12.92
N ALA A 40 -13.30 12.97 12.21
CA ALA A 40 -14.21 13.39 11.15
C ALA A 40 -15.53 13.89 11.74
N LYS A 41 -15.67 15.21 11.84
CA LYS A 41 -16.95 15.88 12.06
C LYS A 41 -17.77 16.07 10.77
N THR A 42 -17.19 15.71 9.61
CA THR A 42 -17.76 15.96 8.27
C THR A 42 -17.34 14.86 7.29
N PHE A 43 -18.18 14.55 6.30
CA PHE A 43 -17.92 13.54 5.26
C PHE A 43 -16.56 13.74 4.56
N ALA A 44 -16.18 14.99 4.30
CA ALA A 44 -14.89 15.34 3.71
C ALA A 44 -13.67 14.84 4.51
N LYS A 45 -13.70 14.98 5.84
CA LYS A 45 -12.62 14.52 6.72
C LYS A 45 -12.55 13.00 6.81
N LEU A 46 -13.69 12.32 6.72
CA LEU A 46 -13.73 10.85 6.65
C LEU A 46 -13.01 10.37 5.38
N VAL A 47 -13.35 10.93 4.22
CA VAL A 47 -12.76 10.56 2.93
C VAL A 47 -11.25 10.85 2.92
N GLN A 48 -10.82 11.99 3.46
CA GLN A 48 -9.39 12.32 3.59
C GLN A 48 -8.65 11.34 4.51
N GLY A 49 -9.18 11.05 5.70
CA GLY A 49 -8.56 10.10 6.63
C GLY A 49 -8.46 8.69 6.07
N LEU A 50 -9.48 8.23 5.35
CA LEU A 50 -9.47 6.93 4.67
C LEU A 50 -8.40 6.89 3.56
N ALA A 51 -8.33 7.96 2.74
CA ALA A 51 -7.33 8.08 1.69
C ALA A 51 -5.91 8.09 2.26
N ASP A 52 -5.66 8.81 3.35
CA ASP A 52 -4.34 8.87 3.99
C ASP A 52 -3.89 7.51 4.56
N ILE A 53 -4.80 6.75 5.17
CA ILE A 53 -4.52 5.38 5.64
C ILE A 53 -4.13 4.49 4.46
N ILE A 54 -4.90 4.52 3.37
CA ILE A 54 -4.65 3.72 2.17
C ILE A 54 -3.31 4.08 1.54
N ILE A 55 -2.97 5.37 1.47
CA ILE A 55 -1.70 5.82 0.87
C ILE A 55 -0.52 5.46 1.77
N LYS A 56 -0.63 5.67 3.08
CA LYS A 56 0.42 5.32 4.05
C LYS A 56 0.78 3.83 3.99
N ALA A 57 -0.22 2.96 3.80
CA ALA A 57 0.00 1.53 3.63
C ALA A 57 0.38 1.13 2.19
N GLY A 58 -0.17 1.81 1.18
CA GLY A 58 -0.02 1.41 -0.21
C GLY A 58 1.26 1.91 -0.89
N VAL A 59 1.86 3.02 -0.45
CA VAL A 59 3.17 3.48 -0.94
C VAL A 59 4.28 2.44 -0.74
N PRO A 60 4.50 1.88 0.47
CA PRO A 60 5.52 0.84 0.66
C PRO A 60 5.17 -0.44 -0.11
N LEU A 61 3.88 -0.79 -0.25
CA LEU A 61 3.43 -1.94 -1.02
C LEU A 61 3.78 -1.82 -2.51
N VAL A 62 3.53 -0.65 -3.12
CA VAL A 62 3.92 -0.36 -4.50
C VAL A 62 5.43 -0.47 -4.68
N GLY A 63 6.22 0.06 -3.74
CA GLY A 63 7.68 -0.06 -3.76
C GLY A 63 8.16 -1.51 -3.82
N ILE A 64 7.56 -2.40 -3.02
CA ILE A 64 7.89 -3.84 -3.04
C ILE A 64 7.55 -4.47 -4.39
N PHE A 65 6.40 -4.14 -4.97
CA PHE A 65 6.00 -4.67 -6.28
C PHE A 65 6.92 -4.19 -7.42
N ILE A 66 7.39 -2.95 -7.37
CA ILE A 66 8.37 -2.43 -8.34
C ILE A 66 9.69 -3.20 -8.25
N ILE A 67 10.19 -3.44 -7.04
CA ILE A 67 11.43 -4.22 -6.81
C ILE A 67 11.24 -5.65 -7.32
N TYR A 68 10.09 -6.27 -7.04
CA TYR A 68 9.77 -7.62 -7.51
C TYR A 68 9.73 -7.72 -9.04
N ALA A 69 9.08 -6.76 -9.71
CA ALA A 69 9.06 -6.69 -11.17
C ALA A 69 10.48 -6.52 -11.74
N GLY A 70 11.31 -5.66 -11.12
CA GLY A 70 12.72 -5.46 -11.50
C GLY A 70 13.54 -6.75 -11.39
N PHE A 71 13.38 -7.51 -10.30
CA PHE A 71 14.03 -8.82 -10.16
C PHE A 71 13.61 -9.80 -11.24
N MET A 72 12.35 -9.78 -11.67
CA MET A 72 11.85 -10.63 -12.73
C MET A 72 12.47 -10.29 -14.09
N PHE A 73 12.71 -9.00 -14.36
CA PHE A 73 13.43 -8.56 -15.56
C PHE A 73 14.88 -9.05 -15.58
N VAL A 74 15.59 -8.94 -14.47
CA VAL A 74 16.99 -9.37 -14.37
C VAL A 74 17.11 -10.89 -14.48
N THR A 75 16.20 -11.64 -13.85
CA THR A 75 16.23 -13.11 -13.84
C THR A 75 15.69 -13.75 -15.12
N ALA A 76 15.03 -13.00 -16.00
CA ALA A 76 14.55 -13.50 -17.29
C ALA A 76 15.70 -13.92 -18.22
N GLY A 77 16.86 -13.27 -18.15
CA GLY A 77 18.09 -13.73 -18.82
C GLY A 77 17.99 -13.95 -20.34
N GLY A 78 17.01 -13.34 -21.01
CA GLY A 78 16.74 -13.52 -22.44
C GLY A 78 15.65 -14.53 -22.80
N ASP A 79 15.02 -15.20 -21.82
CA ASP A 79 13.83 -16.03 -22.02
C ASP A 79 12.61 -15.13 -22.30
N GLU A 80 12.09 -15.16 -23.53
CA GLU A 80 10.97 -14.33 -23.98
C GLU A 80 9.74 -14.46 -23.09
N LYS A 81 9.43 -15.67 -22.61
CA LYS A 81 8.23 -15.94 -21.82
C LYS A 81 8.32 -15.32 -20.43
N LYS A 82 9.50 -15.38 -19.80
CA LYS A 82 9.75 -14.71 -18.51
C LYS A 82 9.79 -13.20 -18.68
N LEU A 83 10.33 -12.71 -19.80
CA LEU A 83 10.39 -11.29 -20.10
C LEU A 83 8.99 -10.69 -20.32
N GLU A 84 8.10 -11.41 -21.00
CA GLU A 84 6.70 -11.04 -21.19
C GLU A 84 5.95 -11.00 -19.85
N THR A 85 6.20 -11.98 -18.97
CA THR A 85 5.64 -12.01 -17.62
C THR A 85 6.10 -10.80 -16.81
N ALA A 86 7.40 -10.50 -16.80
CA ALA A 86 7.98 -9.35 -16.10
C ALA A 86 7.39 -8.02 -16.59
N LYS A 87 7.23 -7.85 -17.91
CA LYS A 87 6.58 -6.68 -18.51
C LYS A 87 5.15 -6.54 -18.02
N THR A 88 4.38 -7.62 -18.06
CA THR A 88 2.97 -7.60 -17.64
C THR A 88 2.86 -7.25 -16.16
N THR A 89 3.67 -7.85 -15.29
CA THR A 89 3.73 -7.51 -13.86
C THR A 89 4.10 -6.05 -13.62
N PHE A 90 5.05 -5.50 -14.38
CA PHE A 90 5.44 -4.10 -14.28
C PHE A 90 4.33 -3.15 -14.73
N TYR A 91 3.63 -3.45 -15.84
CA TYR A 91 2.49 -2.66 -16.29
C TYR A 91 1.37 -2.64 -15.25
N TRP A 92 1.01 -3.78 -14.67
CA TRP A 92 0.01 -3.84 -13.60
C TRP A 92 0.45 -3.08 -12.35
N THR A 93 1.73 -3.14 -12.01
CA THR A 93 2.31 -2.38 -10.89
C THR A 93 2.20 -0.87 -11.15
N MET A 94 2.50 -0.42 -12.37
CA MET A 94 2.38 0.98 -12.77
C MET A 94 0.93 1.48 -12.69
N ILE A 95 -0.03 0.66 -13.14
CA ILE A 95 -1.46 0.97 -13.05
C ILE A 95 -1.88 1.07 -11.58
N GLY A 96 -1.46 0.11 -10.73
CA GLY A 96 -1.74 0.16 -9.29
C GLY A 96 -1.18 1.40 -8.61
N ALA A 97 0.04 1.81 -8.96
CA ALA A 97 0.66 3.04 -8.48
C ALA A 97 -0.11 4.29 -8.95
N ALA A 98 -0.51 4.33 -10.23
CA ALA A 98 -1.29 5.43 -10.79
C ALA A 98 -2.66 5.55 -10.13
N VAL A 99 -3.34 4.43 -9.85
CA VAL A 99 -4.63 4.42 -9.13
C VAL A 99 -4.46 4.90 -7.70
N LEU A 100 -3.39 4.49 -7.02
CA LEU A 100 -3.12 4.92 -5.64
C LEU A 100 -2.91 6.44 -5.55
N LEU A 101 -2.11 7.00 -6.46
CA LEU A 101 -1.87 8.44 -6.54
C LEU A 101 -3.13 9.20 -7.02
N GLY A 102 -3.83 8.64 -8.02
CA GLY A 102 -5.05 9.22 -8.58
C GLY A 102 -6.21 9.27 -7.59
N SER A 103 -6.32 8.28 -6.71
CA SER A 103 -7.34 8.24 -5.65
C SER A 103 -7.27 9.48 -4.74
N LYS A 104 -6.06 9.91 -4.35
CA LYS A 104 -5.88 11.13 -3.54
C LYS A 104 -6.38 12.38 -4.27
N VAL A 105 -5.99 12.52 -5.53
CA VAL A 105 -6.33 13.69 -6.36
C VAL A 105 -7.84 13.77 -6.53
N LEU A 106 -8.50 12.65 -6.82
CA LEU A 106 -9.96 12.58 -6.94
C LEU A 106 -10.65 12.89 -5.60
N ALA A 107 -10.16 12.34 -4.50
CA ALA A 107 -10.71 12.59 -3.17
C ALA A 107 -10.63 14.09 -2.80
N THR A 108 -9.47 14.73 -3.01
CA THR A 108 -9.31 16.17 -2.77
C THR A 108 -10.19 17.01 -3.69
N ALA A 109 -10.27 16.68 -4.99
CA ALA A 109 -11.11 17.42 -5.93
C ALA A 109 -12.60 17.39 -5.57
N ILE A 110 -13.11 16.27 -5.04
CA ILE A 110 -14.50 16.16 -4.57
C ILE A 110 -14.71 17.01 -3.33
N VAL A 111 -13.78 17.00 -2.38
CA VAL A 111 -13.87 17.83 -1.17
C VAL A 111 -13.86 19.31 -1.52
N ASP A 112 -12.95 19.75 -2.37
CA ASP A 112 -12.84 21.14 -2.82
C ASP A 112 -14.12 21.62 -3.52
N LEU A 113 -14.78 20.74 -4.29
CA LEU A 113 -16.04 21.06 -4.94
C LEU A 113 -17.19 21.26 -3.94
N VAL A 114 -17.24 20.43 -2.89
CA VAL A 114 -18.28 20.51 -1.86
C VAL A 114 -18.07 21.73 -0.95
N GLU A 115 -16.83 22.12 -0.65
CA GLU A 115 -16.53 23.31 0.15
C GLU A 115 -16.79 24.63 -0.61
N LYS A 116 -16.78 24.59 -1.94
CA LYS A 116 -16.96 25.78 -2.79
C LYS A 116 -18.44 26.08 -3.12
N LEU A 117 -19.36 25.20 -2.76
CA LEU A 117 -20.81 25.37 -2.86
C LEU A 117 -21.40 25.85 -1.53
#